data_AF-A0A7W0UI66-F1
#
_entry.id   AF-A0A7W0UI66-F1
#
_cell.length_a   1.000
_cell.length_b   1.000
_cell.length_c   1.000
_cell.angle_alpha   90.00
_cell.angle_beta   90.00
_cell.angle_gamma   90.00
#
_symmetry.space_group_name_H-M   'P 1'
#
loop_
_entity.id
_entity.type
_entity.pdbx_description
1 polymer ?
#
loop_
_entity_poly.entity_id
_entity_poly.type
_entity_poly.pdbx_seq_one_letter_code
_entity_poly.pdbx_strand_id
1 'polypeptide(L)'
;MTTTYRTRPIKRPRRTKDEIMNIKFAIYDLLEAEHPMTVRQVFYRLVSAGVVDKTEAQYKSTVCRLLTEMRLQHSEDPIDALLNPVPTIPYGWIADNTRWMRKPVTFSGTDAALKRTAELYRRNLWDDADAYVEIWLEKEALAGVLIPETVEYDVPLMVTRGYPSLSFVAEAAKVIGNKDKPAFLYYFGDRDPSGDDIPRHIEERLAELAPWA
;
A
#
# COMPACT_ATOMS: atom_id res chain seq x y z
N MET A 1 11.67 23.75 56.57
CA MET A 1 12.25 22.69 55.72
C MET A 1 11.31 22.46 54.55
N THR A 2 11.71 22.87 53.35
CA THR A 2 10.85 22.84 52.16
C THR A 2 11.04 21.50 51.43
N THR A 3 10.05 20.62 51.52
CA THR A 3 10.07 19.32 50.85
C THR A 3 9.95 19.51 49.34
N THR A 4 11.03 19.28 48.62
CA THR A 4 11.09 19.35 47.15
C THR A 4 10.36 18.14 46.55
N TYR A 5 9.24 18.38 45.87
CA TYR A 5 8.53 17.35 45.11
C TYR A 5 9.42 16.87 43.95
N ARG A 6 9.86 15.60 43.99
CA ARG A 6 10.59 14.97 42.89
C ARG A 6 9.60 14.23 41.98
N THR A 7 9.63 14.54 40.69
CA THR A 7 8.99 13.76 39.64
C THR A 7 9.61 12.36 39.60
N ARG A 8 8.84 11.34 39.97
CA ARG A 8 9.22 9.94 39.77
C ARG A 8 8.94 9.59 38.30
N PRO A 9 9.92 9.09 37.53
CA PRO A 9 9.64 8.54 36.22
C PRO A 9 8.68 7.36 36.39
N ILE A 10 7.50 7.43 35.75
CA ILE A 10 6.58 6.30 35.66
C ILE A 10 7.31 5.25 34.81
N LYS A 11 7.96 4.28 35.46
CA LYS A 11 8.51 3.10 34.78
C LYS A 11 7.33 2.31 34.26
N ARG A 12 6.96 2.51 32.99
CA ARG A 12 6.02 1.61 32.31
C ARG A 12 6.60 0.20 32.40
N PRO A 13 5.87 -0.79 32.95
CA PRO A 13 6.37 -2.14 33.04
C PRO A 13 6.71 -2.64 31.64
N ARG A 14 7.88 -3.28 31.52
CA ARG A 14 8.28 -3.94 30.28
C ARG A 14 7.29 -5.07 30.01
N ARG A 15 6.85 -5.24 28.77
CA ARG A 15 5.93 -6.32 28.42
C ARG A 15 6.50 -7.68 28.80
N THR A 16 5.63 -8.57 29.28
CA THR A 16 5.98 -9.97 29.53
C THR A 16 6.22 -10.70 28.22
N LYS A 17 6.81 -11.90 28.29
CA LYS A 17 6.98 -12.75 27.12
C LYS A 17 5.62 -13.13 26.51
N ASP A 18 4.65 -13.42 27.35
CA ASP A 18 3.29 -13.81 26.92
C ASP A 18 2.56 -12.66 26.23
N GLU A 19 2.68 -11.42 26.74
CA GLU A 19 2.12 -10.24 26.08
C GLU A 19 2.74 -10.00 24.70
N ILE A 20 4.05 -10.21 24.57
CA ILE A 20 4.73 -10.11 23.27
C ILE A 20 4.23 -11.22 22.34
N MET A 21 4.06 -12.44 22.85
CA MET A 21 3.59 -13.57 22.06
C MET A 21 2.16 -13.35 21.54
N ASN A 22 1.27 -12.82 22.38
CA ASN A 22 -0.09 -12.44 21.98
C ASN A 22 -0.09 -11.41 20.86
N ILE A 23 0.82 -10.43 20.90
CA ILE A 23 0.97 -9.45 19.80
C ILE A 23 1.48 -10.13 18.53
N LYS A 24 2.42 -11.09 18.63
CA LYS A 24 2.91 -11.84 17.46
C LYS A 24 1.79 -12.67 16.81
N PHE A 25 0.99 -13.38 17.60
CA PHE A 25 -0.18 -14.10 17.08
C PHE A 25 -1.18 -13.15 16.41
N ALA A 26 -1.53 -12.05 17.07
CA ALA A 26 -2.44 -11.05 16.48
C ALA A 26 -1.92 -10.45 15.17
N ILE A 27 -0.60 -10.25 15.05
CA ILE A 27 0.03 -9.82 13.79
C ILE A 27 -0.11 -10.89 12.72
N TYR A 28 0.17 -12.15 13.07
CA TYR A 28 0.12 -13.27 12.12
C TYR A 28 -1.30 -13.49 11.62
N ASP A 29 -2.28 -13.63 12.52
CA ASP A 29 -3.69 -13.85 12.18
C ASP A 29 -4.25 -12.72 11.31
N LEU A 30 -3.87 -11.47 11.62
CA LEU A 30 -4.25 -10.31 10.82
C LEU A 30 -3.70 -10.41 9.39
N LEU A 31 -2.41 -10.75 9.24
CA LEU A 31 -1.79 -10.82 7.92
C LEU A 31 -2.21 -12.07 7.14
N GLU A 32 -2.51 -13.17 7.81
CA GLU A 32 -3.05 -14.39 7.19
C GLU A 32 -4.46 -14.12 6.63
N ALA A 33 -5.28 -13.34 7.34
CA ALA A 33 -6.59 -12.93 6.86
C ALA A 33 -6.52 -11.88 5.74
N GLU A 34 -5.60 -10.90 5.85
CA GLU A 34 -5.50 -9.76 4.93
C GLU A 34 -4.03 -9.46 4.57
N HIS A 35 -3.62 -9.84 3.36
CA HIS A 35 -2.31 -9.52 2.79
C HIS A 35 -2.41 -9.17 1.29
N PRO A 36 -1.53 -8.30 0.74
CA PRO A 36 -0.41 -7.62 1.39
C PRO A 36 -0.80 -6.33 2.13
N MET A 37 -0.08 -5.99 3.20
CA MET A 37 -0.27 -4.74 3.96
C MET A 37 1.02 -3.95 4.16
N THR A 38 0.94 -2.62 4.18
CA THR A 38 2.04 -1.79 4.67
C THR A 38 2.18 -1.90 6.19
N VAL A 39 3.38 -1.66 6.72
CA VAL A 39 3.62 -1.65 8.18
C VAL A 39 2.70 -0.66 8.92
N ARG A 40 2.32 0.44 8.26
CA ARG A 40 1.37 1.41 8.81
C ARG A 40 -0.05 0.84 8.90
N GLN A 41 -0.51 0.13 7.86
CA GLN A 41 -1.82 -0.53 7.88
C GLN A 41 -1.88 -1.57 9.00
N VAL A 42 -0.86 -2.42 9.13
CA VAL A 42 -0.76 -3.40 10.25
C VAL A 42 -0.89 -2.69 11.59
N PHE A 43 -0.14 -1.61 11.81
CA PHE A 43 -0.24 -0.83 13.05
C PHE A 43 -1.65 -0.29 13.31
N TYR A 44 -2.31 0.30 12.32
CA TYR A 44 -3.65 0.85 12.50
C TYR A 44 -4.72 -0.23 12.72
N ARG A 45 -4.58 -1.42 12.11
CA ARG A 45 -5.46 -2.56 12.37
C ARG A 45 -5.29 -3.07 13.80
N LEU A 46 -4.06 -3.21 14.28
CA LEU A 46 -3.78 -3.59 15.67
C LEU A 46 -4.29 -2.55 16.69
N VAL A 47 -4.20 -1.26 16.36
CA VAL A 47 -4.79 -0.19 17.20
C VAL A 47 -6.30 -0.30 17.23
N SER A 48 -6.94 -0.53 16.08
CA SER A 48 -8.40 -0.67 15.98
C SER A 48 -8.92 -1.90 16.71
N ALA A 49 -8.13 -2.98 16.71
CA ALA A 49 -8.39 -4.21 17.47
C ALA A 49 -8.03 -4.11 18.97
N GLY A 50 -7.50 -2.97 19.44
CA GLY A 50 -7.12 -2.77 20.84
C GLY A 50 -5.88 -3.54 21.30
N VAL A 51 -5.09 -4.10 20.36
CA VAL A 51 -3.90 -4.92 20.65
C VAL A 51 -2.70 -4.03 21.06
N VAL A 52 -2.60 -2.84 20.48
CA VAL A 52 -1.55 -1.85 20.81
C VAL A 52 -2.12 -0.44 20.88
N ASP A 53 -1.53 0.42 21.72
CA ASP A 53 -1.92 1.82 21.79
C ASP A 53 -1.54 2.60 20.52
N LYS A 54 -2.33 3.61 20.19
CA LYS A 54 -2.06 4.58 19.11
C LYS A 54 -0.93 5.54 19.48
N THR A 55 0.29 5.03 19.63
CA THR A 55 1.48 5.83 19.95
C THR A 55 2.65 5.50 19.03
N GLU A 56 3.53 6.49 18.81
CA GLU A 56 4.72 6.32 17.97
C GLU A 56 5.70 5.27 18.54
N ALA A 57 5.78 5.17 19.87
CA ALA A 57 6.59 4.15 20.54
C ALA A 57 6.08 2.72 20.25
N GLN A 58 4.76 2.52 20.19
CA GLN A 58 4.18 1.22 19.81
C GLN A 58 4.45 0.91 18.34
N TYR A 59 4.31 1.91 17.46
CA TYR A 59 4.62 1.76 16.05
C TYR A 59 6.09 1.33 15.84
N LYS A 60 7.05 2.14 16.32
CA LYS A 60 8.49 1.92 16.07
C LYS A 60 9.07 0.76 16.88
N SER A 61 8.85 0.73 18.19
CA SER A 61 9.58 -0.17 19.10
C SER A 61 8.86 -1.48 19.37
N THR A 62 7.60 -1.62 18.94
CA THR A 62 6.83 -2.86 19.05
C THR A 62 6.52 -3.42 17.68
N VAL A 63 5.68 -2.76 16.88
CA VAL A 63 5.18 -3.33 15.61
C VAL A 63 6.30 -3.50 14.58
N CYS A 64 7.07 -2.44 14.26
CA CYS A 64 8.16 -2.56 13.29
C CYS A 64 9.23 -3.58 13.71
N ARG A 65 9.59 -3.59 15.01
CA ARG A 65 10.56 -4.53 15.57
C ARG A 65 10.07 -5.97 15.48
N LEU A 66 8.84 -6.25 15.94
CA LEU A 66 8.28 -7.60 15.92
C LEU A 66 8.08 -8.13 14.50
N LEU A 67 7.58 -7.30 13.58
CA LEU A 67 7.49 -7.66 12.15
C LEU A 67 8.86 -8.00 11.56
N THR A 68 9.92 -7.30 11.97
CA THR A 68 11.28 -7.62 11.53
C THR A 68 11.73 -8.96 12.09
N GLU A 69 11.56 -9.18 13.40
CA GLU A 69 11.91 -10.44 14.07
C GLU A 69 11.17 -11.64 13.46
N MET A 70 9.85 -11.54 13.27
CA MET A 70 9.00 -12.61 12.72
C MET A 70 9.28 -12.93 11.26
N ARG A 71 9.86 -12.00 10.49
CA ARG A 71 10.24 -12.23 9.08
C ARG A 71 11.65 -12.79 8.93
N LEU A 72 12.53 -12.50 9.88
CA LEU A 72 13.90 -13.02 9.90
C LEU A 72 14.00 -14.39 10.60
N GLN A 73 12.93 -14.84 11.24
CA GLN A 73 12.86 -16.14 11.88
C GLN A 73 12.91 -17.24 10.80
N HIS A 74 14.08 -17.85 10.62
CA HIS A 74 14.34 -18.96 9.69
C HIS A 74 15.10 -20.09 10.40
N SER A 75 14.75 -20.35 11.66
CA SER A 75 15.47 -21.36 12.44
C SER A 75 14.93 -22.75 12.17
N GLU A 76 15.79 -23.65 11.69
CA GLU A 76 15.54 -25.10 11.68
C GLU A 76 15.78 -25.73 13.07
N ASP A 77 16.18 -24.93 14.07
CA ASP A 77 16.41 -25.38 15.44
C ASP A 77 15.07 -25.75 16.11
N PRO A 78 14.87 -27.02 16.53
CA PRO A 78 13.68 -27.45 17.25
C PRO A 78 13.40 -26.68 18.53
N ILE A 79 14.44 -26.15 19.20
CA ILE A 79 14.30 -25.35 20.41
C ILE A 79 13.73 -23.97 20.08
N ASP A 80 14.13 -23.37 18.95
CA ASP A 80 13.59 -22.08 18.52
C ASP A 80 12.11 -22.20 18.11
N ALA A 81 11.73 -23.30 17.46
CA ALA A 81 10.33 -23.59 17.15
C ALA A 81 9.45 -23.71 18.40
N LEU A 82 10.00 -24.25 19.51
CA LEU A 82 9.30 -24.34 20.79
C LEU A 82 9.16 -22.97 21.48
N LEU A 83 10.15 -22.10 21.33
CA LEU A 83 10.18 -20.76 21.95
C LEU A 83 9.45 -19.69 21.13
N ASN A 84 9.32 -19.90 19.82
CA ASN A 84 8.66 -19.00 18.89
C ASN A 84 7.68 -19.79 18.00
N PRO A 85 6.52 -20.19 18.54
CA PRO A 85 5.54 -21.04 17.85
C PRO A 85 4.77 -20.31 16.73
N VAL A 86 4.94 -19.00 16.58
CA VAL A 86 4.27 -18.22 15.53
C VAL A 86 4.99 -18.46 14.20
N PRO A 87 4.28 -18.81 13.11
CA PRO A 87 4.94 -19.06 11.84
C PRO A 87 5.62 -17.81 11.27
N THR A 88 6.66 -18.03 10.48
CA THR A 88 7.39 -16.95 9.78
C THR A 88 6.44 -16.20 8.83
N ILE A 89 6.49 -14.87 8.86
CA ILE A 89 5.70 -14.05 7.94
C ILE A 89 6.36 -14.06 6.54
N PRO A 90 5.68 -14.52 5.47
CA PRO A 90 6.22 -14.46 4.11
C PRO A 90 6.60 -13.03 3.70
N TYR A 91 7.72 -12.87 2.99
CA TYR A 91 8.19 -11.55 2.60
C TYR A 91 7.17 -10.77 1.75
N GLY A 92 6.33 -11.46 0.97
CA GLY A 92 5.28 -10.86 0.14
C GLY A 92 4.04 -10.36 0.89
N TRP A 93 3.89 -10.67 2.19
CA TRP A 93 2.73 -10.21 2.97
C TRP A 93 2.86 -8.76 3.44
N ILE A 94 4.08 -8.19 3.43
CA ILE A 94 4.33 -6.79 3.77
C ILE A 94 4.69 -5.99 2.53
N ALA A 95 3.90 -4.97 2.22
CA ALA A 95 4.13 -4.02 1.14
C ALA A 95 5.04 -2.85 1.60
N ASP A 96 6.08 -2.56 0.82
CA ASP A 96 6.89 -1.34 0.96
C ASP A 96 6.72 -0.47 -0.28
N ASN A 97 5.71 0.41 -0.22
CA ASN A 97 5.34 1.29 -1.34
C ASN A 97 6.27 2.52 -1.45
N THR A 98 7.28 2.64 -0.58
CA THR A 98 8.12 3.86 -0.49
C THR A 98 9.50 3.70 -1.10
N ARG A 99 9.98 2.48 -1.30
CA ARG A 99 11.35 2.22 -1.78
C ARG A 99 11.34 1.81 -3.25
N TRP A 100 11.66 2.76 -4.11
CA TRP A 100 11.75 2.56 -5.54
C TRP A 100 13.18 2.17 -5.94
N MET A 101 13.41 0.91 -6.26
CA MET A 101 14.64 0.52 -6.96
C MET A 101 14.39 0.58 -8.46
N ARG A 102 14.87 1.65 -9.10
CA ARG A 102 14.83 1.78 -10.57
C ARG A 102 16.04 1.06 -11.17
N LYS A 103 15.78 -0.04 -11.87
CA LYS A 103 16.76 -0.72 -12.72
C LYS A 103 16.09 -0.99 -14.07
N PRO A 104 16.75 -0.74 -15.21
CA PRO A 104 16.25 -1.20 -16.49
C PRO A 104 16.01 -2.71 -16.47
N VAL A 105 14.93 -3.16 -17.10
CA VAL A 105 14.71 -4.59 -17.31
C VAL A 105 15.78 -5.08 -18.29
N THR A 106 16.63 -6.01 -17.86
CA THR A 106 17.70 -6.57 -18.68
C THR A 106 17.61 -8.09 -18.66
N PHE A 107 17.82 -8.71 -19.82
CA PHE A 107 17.78 -10.16 -20.01
C PHE A 107 19.15 -10.66 -20.44
N SER A 108 19.51 -11.89 -20.05
CA SER A 108 20.75 -12.53 -20.47
C SER A 108 20.75 -12.95 -21.96
N GLY A 109 19.58 -12.97 -22.60
CA GLY A 109 19.39 -13.32 -24.00
C GLY A 109 17.92 -13.27 -24.40
N THR A 110 17.66 -13.52 -25.68
CA THR A 110 16.33 -13.50 -26.28
C THR A 110 15.38 -14.53 -25.67
N ASP A 111 15.87 -15.74 -25.34
CA ASP A 111 15.06 -16.78 -24.71
C ASP A 111 14.54 -16.36 -23.34
N ALA A 112 15.39 -15.70 -22.53
CA ALA A 112 15.00 -15.17 -21.23
C ALA A 112 13.96 -14.05 -21.36
N ALA A 113 14.09 -13.20 -22.39
CA ALA A 113 13.12 -12.14 -22.69
C ALA A 113 11.77 -12.72 -23.14
N LEU A 114 11.78 -13.73 -24.02
CA LEU A 114 10.57 -14.41 -24.50
C LEU A 114 9.85 -15.15 -23.38
N LYS A 115 10.59 -15.91 -22.55
CA LYS A 115 10.01 -16.58 -21.39
C LYS A 115 9.35 -15.60 -20.44
N ARG A 116 10.02 -14.48 -20.14
CA ARG A 116 9.46 -13.44 -19.28
C ARG A 116 8.21 -12.81 -19.89
N THR A 117 8.23 -12.53 -21.19
CA THR A 117 7.08 -11.98 -21.90
C THR A 117 5.90 -12.95 -21.86
N ALA A 118 6.12 -14.24 -22.08
CA ALA A 118 5.09 -15.27 -22.02
C ALA A 118 4.43 -15.36 -20.62
N GLU A 119 5.22 -15.26 -19.54
CA GLU A 119 4.69 -15.26 -18.16
C GLU A 119 3.82 -14.03 -17.86
N LEU A 120 4.25 -12.87 -18.37
CA LEU A 120 3.60 -11.57 -18.11
C LEU A 120 2.49 -11.22 -19.11
N TYR A 121 2.42 -11.92 -20.24
CA TYR A 121 1.50 -11.59 -21.31
C TYR A 121 0.06 -11.62 -20.80
N ARG A 122 -0.62 -10.50 -20.95
CA ARG A 122 -2.07 -10.34 -20.80
C ARG A 122 -2.57 -9.67 -22.07
N ARG A 123 -3.69 -10.16 -22.59
CA ARG A 123 -4.39 -9.45 -23.67
C ARG A 123 -4.93 -8.15 -23.09
N ASN A 124 -4.79 -7.06 -23.82
CA ASN A 124 -5.40 -5.80 -23.46
C ASN A 124 -6.92 -5.94 -23.63
N LEU A 125 -7.67 -5.94 -22.53
CA LEU A 125 -9.13 -6.10 -22.55
C LEU A 125 -9.81 -4.89 -23.22
N TRP A 126 -9.11 -3.76 -23.28
CA TRP A 126 -9.64 -2.51 -23.81
C TRP A 126 -9.52 -2.38 -25.33
N ASP A 127 -8.82 -3.27 -26.03
CA ASP A 127 -8.69 -3.18 -27.49
C ASP A 127 -10.08 -3.27 -28.15
N ASP A 128 -10.91 -4.21 -27.70
CA ASP A 128 -12.24 -4.49 -28.24
C ASP A 128 -13.37 -3.72 -27.50
N ALA A 129 -13.05 -2.96 -26.46
CA ALA A 129 -14.04 -2.19 -25.70
C ALA A 129 -14.46 -0.91 -26.43
N ASP A 130 -15.74 -0.56 -26.37
CA ASP A 130 -16.30 0.65 -26.99
C ASP A 130 -15.85 1.96 -26.31
N ALA A 131 -15.35 1.87 -25.07
CA ALA A 131 -14.91 3.00 -24.28
C ALA A 131 -13.67 2.63 -23.46
N TYR A 132 -12.91 3.64 -23.06
CA TYR A 132 -11.78 3.53 -22.14
C TYR A 132 -12.18 4.10 -20.77
N VAL A 133 -11.78 3.47 -19.69
CA VAL A 133 -12.14 3.90 -18.33
C VAL A 133 -10.89 4.11 -17.50
N GLU A 134 -10.88 5.14 -16.66
CA GLU A 134 -9.87 5.31 -15.61
C GLU A 134 -10.55 5.57 -14.25
N ILE A 135 -9.93 5.08 -13.18
CA ILE A 135 -10.33 5.39 -11.80
C ILE A 135 -9.32 6.36 -11.22
N TRP A 136 -9.78 7.51 -10.73
CA TRP A 136 -8.97 8.54 -10.10
C TRP A 136 -9.25 8.58 -8.60
N LEU A 137 -8.21 8.50 -7.78
CA LEU A 137 -8.30 8.44 -6.34
C LEU A 137 -7.48 9.55 -5.69
N GLU A 138 -8.13 10.34 -4.84
CA GLU A 138 -7.43 11.41 -4.13
C GLU A 138 -6.43 10.89 -3.09
N LYS A 139 -6.88 9.96 -2.24
CA LYS A 139 -6.13 9.51 -1.06
C LYS A 139 -5.36 8.23 -1.32
N GLU A 140 -4.03 8.31 -1.37
CA GLU A 140 -3.14 7.16 -1.53
C GLU A 140 -3.38 6.04 -0.51
N ALA A 141 -3.78 6.38 0.73
CA ALA A 141 -4.07 5.38 1.77
C ALA A 141 -5.20 4.40 1.39
N LEU A 142 -6.09 4.78 0.46
CA LEU A 142 -7.18 3.95 -0.02
C LEU A 142 -6.82 3.16 -1.29
N ALA A 143 -5.63 3.37 -1.87
CA ALA A 143 -5.23 2.69 -3.10
C ALA A 143 -5.23 1.16 -2.92
N GLY A 144 -4.77 0.68 -1.75
CA GLY A 144 -4.78 -0.76 -1.44
C GLY A 144 -6.18 -1.39 -1.41
N VAL A 145 -7.24 -0.60 -1.25
CA VAL A 145 -8.64 -1.07 -1.29
C VAL A 145 -9.14 -1.15 -2.73
N LEU A 146 -8.77 -0.18 -3.59
CA LEU A 146 -9.23 -0.15 -4.99
C LEU A 146 -8.38 -1.01 -5.94
N ILE A 147 -7.11 -1.26 -5.61
CA ILE A 147 -6.19 -2.04 -6.46
C ILE A 147 -6.77 -3.40 -6.87
N PRO A 148 -7.29 -4.25 -5.96
CA PRO A 148 -7.82 -5.56 -6.35
C PRO A 148 -8.91 -5.46 -7.43
N GLU A 149 -9.86 -4.55 -7.25
CA GLU A 149 -10.96 -4.30 -8.20
C GLU A 149 -10.41 -3.78 -9.54
N THR A 150 -9.54 -2.76 -9.50
CA THR A 150 -9.00 -2.17 -10.73
C THR A 150 -8.13 -3.14 -11.53
N VAL A 151 -7.39 -4.02 -10.85
CA VAL A 151 -6.56 -5.05 -11.47
C VAL A 151 -7.41 -6.15 -12.12
N GLU A 152 -8.52 -6.53 -11.49
CA GLU A 152 -9.43 -7.53 -12.04
C GLU A 152 -9.98 -7.12 -13.42
N TYR A 153 -10.32 -5.84 -13.58
CA TYR A 153 -10.88 -5.29 -14.82
C TYR A 153 -9.85 -4.63 -15.76
N ASP A 154 -8.55 -4.73 -15.45
CA ASP A 154 -7.48 -4.05 -16.20
C ASP A 154 -7.69 -2.52 -16.30
N VAL A 155 -8.38 -1.92 -15.32
CA VAL A 155 -8.65 -0.47 -15.26
C VAL A 155 -7.47 0.22 -14.57
N PRO A 156 -6.90 1.29 -15.13
CA PRO A 156 -5.85 2.06 -14.44
C PRO A 156 -6.39 2.80 -13.21
N LEU A 157 -5.62 2.76 -12.12
CA LEU A 157 -5.86 3.53 -10.89
C LEU A 157 -4.87 4.71 -10.79
N MET A 158 -5.41 5.92 -10.90
CA MET A 158 -4.70 7.19 -10.92
C MET A 158 -4.76 7.85 -9.53
N VAL A 159 -3.69 7.79 -8.75
CA VAL A 159 -3.67 8.36 -7.39
C VAL A 159 -3.13 9.79 -7.41
N THR A 160 -3.97 10.78 -7.10
CA THR A 160 -3.61 12.21 -7.26
C THR A 160 -2.89 12.81 -6.05
N ARG A 161 -3.17 12.34 -4.82
CA ARG A 161 -2.66 12.90 -3.56
C ARG A 161 -3.04 14.38 -3.37
N GLY A 162 -4.31 14.70 -3.58
CA GLY A 162 -4.83 16.07 -3.66
C GLY A 162 -4.85 16.57 -5.10
N TYR A 163 -4.44 17.82 -5.34
CA TYR A 163 -4.33 18.35 -6.71
C TYR A 163 -3.22 17.64 -7.48
N PRO A 164 -3.51 17.03 -8.64
CA PRO A 164 -2.50 16.37 -9.44
C PRO A 164 -1.55 17.38 -10.08
N SER A 165 -0.29 16.98 -10.25
CA SER A 165 0.68 17.79 -11.00
C SER A 165 0.30 17.87 -12.48
N LEU A 166 0.68 18.98 -13.14
CA LEU A 166 0.48 19.13 -14.59
C LEU A 166 1.07 17.97 -15.39
N SER A 167 2.26 17.48 -15.01
CA SER A 167 2.90 16.34 -15.67
C SER A 167 2.07 15.06 -15.56
N PHE A 168 1.39 14.85 -14.42
CA PHE A 168 0.52 13.69 -14.22
C PHE A 168 -0.68 13.75 -15.15
N VAL A 169 -1.35 14.91 -15.23
CA VAL A 169 -2.49 15.12 -16.12
C VAL A 169 -2.07 15.05 -17.59
N ALA A 170 -0.90 15.58 -17.95
CA ALA A 170 -0.39 15.52 -19.32
C ALA A 170 -0.07 14.08 -19.79
N GLU A 171 0.46 13.23 -18.91
CA GLU A 171 0.65 11.82 -19.26
C GLU A 171 -0.68 11.08 -19.41
N ALA A 172 -1.67 11.36 -18.55
CA ALA A 172 -3.02 10.81 -18.69
C ALA A 172 -3.68 11.25 -20.01
N ALA A 173 -3.60 12.54 -20.34
CA ALA A 173 -4.09 13.10 -21.60
C ALA A 173 -3.50 12.38 -22.82
N LYS A 174 -2.19 12.12 -22.84
CA LYS A 174 -1.56 11.35 -23.93
C LYS A 174 -2.09 9.93 -24.03
N VAL A 175 -2.28 9.25 -22.90
CA VAL A 175 -2.80 7.87 -22.89
C VAL A 175 -4.21 7.85 -23.44
N ILE A 176 -5.09 8.72 -22.93
CA ILE A 176 -6.48 8.87 -23.38
C ILE A 176 -6.53 9.10 -24.89
N GLY A 177 -5.63 9.92 -25.43
CA GLY A 177 -5.59 10.20 -26.87
C GLY A 177 -5.16 9.13 -27.80
N ASN A 178 -4.43 8.16 -27.28
CA ASN A 178 -4.03 7.03 -28.08
C ASN A 178 -5.11 5.93 -28.11
N LYS A 179 -6.28 6.15 -27.49
CA LYS A 179 -7.34 5.14 -27.40
C LYS A 179 -8.38 5.23 -28.52
N ASP A 180 -8.44 6.33 -29.26
CA ASP A 180 -9.41 6.57 -30.36
C ASP A 180 -10.86 6.15 -30.00
N LYS A 181 -11.25 6.33 -28.72
CA LYS A 181 -12.56 5.97 -28.19
C LYS A 181 -12.91 6.86 -26.99
N PRO A 182 -14.20 7.03 -26.66
CA PRO A 182 -14.62 7.84 -25.52
C PRO A 182 -13.96 7.38 -24.22
N ALA A 183 -13.45 8.32 -23.43
CA ALA A 183 -12.84 8.06 -22.13
C ALA A 183 -13.77 8.50 -20.98
N PHE A 184 -13.97 7.63 -20.00
CA PHE A 184 -14.73 7.91 -18.79
C PHE A 184 -13.82 7.86 -17.57
N LEU A 185 -13.71 8.99 -16.87
CA LEU A 185 -12.87 9.12 -15.68
C LEU A 185 -13.76 9.19 -14.44
N TYR A 186 -13.64 8.21 -13.55
CA TYR A 186 -14.40 8.17 -12.30
C TYR A 186 -13.54 8.62 -11.13
N TYR A 187 -13.95 9.69 -10.45
CA TYR A 187 -13.20 10.29 -9.35
C TYR A 187 -13.72 9.87 -7.96
N PHE A 188 -12.79 9.49 -7.09
CA PHE A 188 -13.02 9.12 -5.70
C PHE A 188 -12.23 10.07 -4.79
N GLY A 189 -12.94 11.01 -4.17
CA GLY A 189 -12.41 11.97 -3.20
C GLY A 189 -13.35 12.17 -2.01
N ASP A 190 -12.90 12.96 -1.05
CA ASP A 190 -13.76 13.34 0.07
C ASP A 190 -14.87 14.29 -0.37
N ARG A 191 -16.02 14.27 0.33
CA ARG A 191 -17.09 15.24 0.08
C ARG A 191 -16.83 16.55 0.83
N ASP A 192 -15.81 17.28 0.39
CA ASP A 192 -15.41 18.59 0.90
C ASP A 192 -15.08 19.56 -0.25
N PRO A 193 -14.85 20.87 0.02
CA PRO A 193 -14.62 21.84 -1.05
C PRO A 193 -13.46 21.48 -1.99
N SER A 194 -12.41 20.81 -1.50
CA SER A 194 -11.30 20.34 -2.33
C SER A 194 -11.70 19.14 -3.18
N GLY A 195 -12.42 18.17 -2.62
CA GLY A 195 -12.88 16.99 -3.35
C GLY A 195 -13.88 17.30 -4.46
N ASP A 196 -14.62 18.41 -4.38
CA ASP A 196 -15.47 18.92 -5.47
C ASP A 196 -14.69 19.74 -6.52
N ASP A 197 -13.53 20.30 -6.16
CA ASP A 197 -12.74 21.18 -7.03
C ASP A 197 -11.65 20.44 -7.82
N ILE A 198 -11.00 19.46 -7.21
CA ILE A 198 -9.98 18.62 -7.86
C ILE A 198 -10.49 17.95 -9.15
N PRO A 199 -11.67 17.30 -9.20
CA PRO A 199 -12.16 16.71 -10.45
C PRO A 199 -12.43 17.75 -11.53
N ARG A 200 -12.95 18.94 -11.16
CA ARG A 200 -13.13 20.06 -12.10
C ARG A 200 -11.79 20.54 -12.66
N HIS A 201 -10.79 20.68 -11.79
CA HIS A 201 -9.44 21.03 -12.20
C HIS A 201 -8.81 20.01 -13.15
N ILE A 202 -9.04 18.71 -12.90
CA ILE A 202 -8.58 17.64 -13.78
C ILE A 202 -9.26 17.73 -15.14
N GLU A 203 -10.58 17.88 -15.16
CA GLU A 203 -11.37 18.00 -16.39
C GLU A 203 -10.91 19.20 -17.24
N GLU A 204 -10.78 20.38 -16.64
CA GLU A 204 -10.29 21.59 -17.31
C GLU A 204 -8.91 21.36 -17.94
N ARG A 205 -7.98 20.78 -17.18
CA ARG A 205 -6.60 20.52 -17.65
C ARG A 205 -6.55 19.44 -18.73
N LEU A 206 -7.37 18.40 -18.62
CA LEU A 206 -7.48 17.38 -19.66
C LEU A 206 -8.04 17.97 -20.96
N ALA A 207 -9.09 18.79 -20.88
CA ALA A 207 -9.66 19.46 -22.05
C ALA A 207 -8.65 20.40 -22.73
N GLU A 208 -7.80 21.09 -21.96
CA GLU A 208 -6.71 21.92 -22.49
C GLU A 208 -5.62 21.09 -23.19
N LEU A 209 -5.26 19.92 -22.64
CA LEU A 209 -4.13 19.10 -23.10
C LEU A 209 -4.51 18.05 -24.15
N ALA A 210 -5.78 17.67 -24.19
CA ALA A 210 -6.37 16.68 -25.07
C ALA A 210 -7.73 17.17 -25.60
N PRO A 211 -7.75 18.27 -26.39
CA PRO A 211 -9.00 18.86 -26.91
C PRO A 211 -9.74 17.97 -27.93
N TRP A 212 -9.12 16.85 -28.32
CA TRP A 212 -9.63 15.88 -29.29
C TRP A 212 -10.19 14.60 -28.63
N ALA A 213 -10.08 14.48 -27.30
CA ALA A 213 -10.50 13.29 -26.51
C ALA A 213 -12.01 13.27 -26.25
#